data_AF-A0A0L0UVU1-F1
#
_entry.id   AF-A0A0L0UVU1-F1
#
_cell.length_a   1.000
_cell.length_b   1.000
_cell.length_c   1.000
_cell.angle_alpha   90.00
_cell.angle_beta   90.00
_cell.angle_gamma   90.00
#
_symmetry.space_group_name_H-M   'P 1'
#
loop_
_entity.id
_entity.type
_entity.pdbx_description
1 polymer ?
#
loop_
_entity_poly.entity_id
_entity_poly.type
_entity_poly.pdbx_seq_one_letter_code
_entity_poly.pdbx_strand_id
1 'polypeptide(L)' 'MALGLGQNWKRVRKVVHMGKGDPASTSQMIGRCGRDGRPGLAVLFVEKTRRKGKN' A
#
# COMPACT_ATOMS: atom_id res chain seq x y z
N MET A 1 -7.74 -3.11 3.77
CA MET A 1 -7.06 -4.30 4.35
C MET A 1 -5.67 -3.89 4.75
N ALA A 2 -5.21 -4.26 5.96
CA ALA A 2 -3.82 -4.06 6.38
C ALA A 2 -3.19 -5.45 6.58
N LEU A 3 -2.07 -5.71 5.91
CA LEU A 3 -1.23 -6.88 6.20
C LEU A 3 -0.71 -6.72 7.63
N GLY A 4 -1.04 -7.66 8.52
CA GLY A 4 -0.63 -7.59 9.93
C GLY A 4 0.88 -7.53 10.09
N LEU A 5 1.37 -6.95 11.19
CA LEU A 5 2.80 -6.77 11.47
C LEU A 5 3.62 -8.08 11.38
N GLY A 6 2.98 -9.25 11.50
CA GLY A 6 3.60 -10.57 11.35
C GLY A 6 4.01 -10.93 9.91
N GLN A 7 3.47 -10.27 8.88
CA GLN A 7 3.86 -10.52 7.48
C GLN A 7 5.00 -9.58 7.07
N ASN A 8 6.14 -9.74 7.75
CA ASN A 8 7.33 -8.93 7.51
C ASN A 8 8.30 -9.57 6.51
N TRP A 9 7.93 -9.58 5.24
CA TRP A 9 8.80 -10.11 4.19
C TRP A 9 9.85 -9.08 3.76
N LYS A 10 11.11 -9.49 3.72
CA LYS A 10 12.24 -8.62 3.33
C LYS A 10 12.29 -8.34 1.81
N ARG A 11 11.74 -9.24 0.99
CA ARG A 11 11.90 -9.25 -0.48
C ARG A 11 10.63 -8.86 -1.26
N VAL A 12 9.72 -8.08 -0.66
CA VAL A 12 8.50 -7.64 -1.36
C VAL A 12 8.88 -6.73 -2.53
N ARG A 13 8.48 -7.11 -3.74
CA ARG A 13 8.80 -6.39 -5.00
C ARG A 13 7.66 -5.61 -5.61
N LYS A 14 6.43 -6.02 -5.32
CA LYS A 14 5.22 -5.42 -5.86
C LYS A 14 4.18 -5.33 -4.76
N VAL A 15 3.56 -4.17 -4.62
CA VAL A 15 2.36 -3.96 -3.81
C VAL A 15 1.29 -3.42 -4.74
N VAL A 16 0.11 -4.02 -4.72
CA VAL A 16 -1.05 -3.54 -5.45
C VAL A 16 -2.12 -3.20 -4.44
N HIS A 17 -2.49 -1.92 -4.37
CA HIS A 17 -3.62 -1.45 -3.58
C HIS A 17 -4.83 -1.29 -4.48
N MET A 18 -5.98 -1.79 -4.05
CA MET A 18 -7.25 -1.65 -4.76
C MET A 18 -8.31 -1.06 -3.83
N GLY A 19 -9.06 -0.10 -4.36
CA GLY A 19 -10.19 0.51 -3.69
C GLY A 19 -9.76 1.66 -2.78
N LYS A 20 -10.32 1.66 -1.57
CA LYS A 20 -10.18 2.76 -0.62
C LYS A 20 -9.28 2.36 0.54
N GLY A 21 -8.37 3.26 0.89
CA GLY A 21 -7.59 3.21 2.12
C GLY A 21 -7.43 4.63 2.65
N ASP A 22 -7.29 4.77 3.97
CA ASP A 22 -6.76 6.02 4.49
C ASP A 22 -5.30 6.19 4.02
N PRO A 23 -4.82 7.44 3.85
CA PRO A 23 -3.47 7.68 3.34
C PRO A 23 -2.37 7.04 4.20
N ALA A 24 -2.56 6.94 5.51
CA ALA A 24 -1.57 6.37 6.43
C ALA A 24 -1.46 4.84 6.31
N SER A 25 -2.58 4.14 6.18
CA SER A 25 -2.57 2.69 5.92
C SER A 25 -2.04 2.38 4.53
N THR A 26 -2.35 3.23 3.54
CA THR A 26 -1.84 3.08 2.18
C THR A 26 -0.33 3.27 2.13
N SER A 27 0.20 4.31 2.79
CA SER A 27 1.63 4.55 2.91
C SER A 27 2.34 3.42 3.65
N GLN A 28 1.73 2.89 4.72
CA GLN A 28 2.26 1.74 5.44
C GLN A 28 2.29 0.47 4.58
N MET A 29 1.28 0.24 3.73
CA MET A 29 1.25 -0.90 2.80
C MET A 29 2.33 -0.78 1.72
N ILE A 30 2.42 0.36 1.03
CA ILE A 30 3.40 0.54 -0.07
C ILE A 30 4.84 0.54 0.47
N GLY A 31 5.05 1.03 1.70
CA GLY A 31 6.35 1.04 2.38
C GLY A 31 6.89 -0.36 2.71
N ARG A 32 6.11 -1.43 2.50
CA ARG A 32 6.63 -2.80 2.59
C ARG A 32 7.48 -3.19 1.39
N CYS A 33 7.30 -2.52 0.24
CA CYS A 33 8.05 -2.82 -0.97
C CYS A 33 9.49 -2.29 -0.89
N GLY A 34 10.47 -3.05 -1.40
CA GLY A 34 11.86 -2.59 -1.49
C GLY A 34 12.62 -2.54 -0.16
N ARG A 35 12.13 -3.21 0.89
CA ARG A 35 12.76 -3.23 2.23
C ARG A 35 14.19 -3.81 2.25
N ASP A 36 14.59 -4.53 1.20
CA ASP A 36 15.96 -5.02 1.01
C ASP A 36 16.87 -4.07 0.21
N GLY A 37 16.45 -2.81 0.01
CA GLY A 37 17.24 -1.77 -0.67
C GLY A 37 17.24 -1.88 -2.19
N ARG A 38 16.58 -2.89 -2.76
CA ARG A 38 16.40 -3.03 -4.20
C ARG A 38 15.07 -2.40 -4.64
N PRO A 39 14.93 -1.97 -5.91
CA PRO A 39 13.72 -1.32 -6.40
C PRO A 39 12.44 -2.11 -6.13
N GLY A 40 11.37 -1.37 -5.84
CA GLY A 40 10.04 -1.88 -5.57
C GLY A 40 8.99 -1.11 -6.36
N LEU A 41 7.90 -1.77 -6.74
CA LEU A 41 6.80 -1.16 -7.48
C LEU A 41 5.53 -1.14 -6.63
N ALA A 42 4.91 0.03 -6.52
CA ALA A 42 3.58 0.18 -5.96
C ALA A 42 2.60 0.61 -7.06
N VAL A 43 1.48 -0.11 -7.19
CA VAL A 43 0.38 0.23 -8.11
C VAL A 43 -0.88 0.48 -7.28
N LEU A 44 -1.54 1.61 -7.49
CA LEU A 44 -2.72 2.01 -6.74
C LEU A 44 -3.90 2.17 -7.69
N PHE A 45 -4.92 1.32 -7.53
CA PHE A 45 -6.22 1.47 -8.16
C PHE A 45 -7.15 2.15 -7.16
N VAL A 46 -7.36 3.46 -7.33
CA VAL A 46 -8.19 4.28 -6.44
C VAL A 46 -9.51 4.65 -7.09
N GLU A 47 -10.57 4.77 -6.30
CA GLU A 47 -11.86 5.23 -6.78
C GLU A 47 -11.77 6.70 -7.25
N LYS A 48 -12.35 6.99 -8.42
CA LYS A 48 -12.23 8.29 -9.11
C LYS A 48 -12.94 9.44 -8.40
N THR A 49 -14.05 9.16 -7.71
CA THR A 49 -14.91 10.19 -7.14
C THR A 49 -15.43 9.74 -5.79
N ARG A 50 -15.44 10.66 -4.82
CA ARG A 50 -15.85 10.35 -3.46
C ARG A 50 -17.01 11.21 -2.98
N ARG A 51 -18.07 10.56 -2.50
CA ARG A 51 -19.13 11.22 -1.72
C ARG A 51 -18.78 11.14 -0.22
N LYS A 52 -18.62 12.31 0.42
CA LYS A 52 -18.37 12.54 1.86
C LYS A 52 -17.01 12.08 2.43
N GLY A 53 -15.95 12.89 2.26
CA GLY A 53 -14.93 13.11 3.33
C GLY A 53 -13.49 13.49 2.89
N LYS A 54 -12.45 13.04 3.65
CA LYS A 54 -10.97 13.27 3.55
C LYS A 54 -10.01 12.41 2.65
N ASN A 55 -10.33 12.16 1.38
CA ASN A 55 -9.49 11.61 0.29
C ASN A 55 -10.00 12.30 -0.96
#